data_AF-A0A526RM89-F1
#
_entry.id   AF-A0A526RM89-F1
#
_cell.length_a   1.000
_cell.length_b   1.000
_cell.length_c   1.000
_cell.angle_alpha   90.00
_cell.angle_beta   90.00
_cell.angle_gamma   90.00
#
_symmetry.space_group_name_H-M   'P 1'
#
loop_
_entity.id
_entity.type
_entity.pdbx_description
1 polymer ?
#
loop_
_entity_poly.entity_id
_entity_poly.type
_entity_poly.pdbx_seq_one_letter_code
_entity_poly.pdbx_strand_id
1 'polypeptide(L)' 'MLQRNLQKPMQWTETFRTPTWTDYLRLNHRLTEVDKELDERVCQLQAGEAAPQMTLSIERPTSPPRKRAILPLPRH' A
#
# COMPACT_ATOMS: atom_id res chain seq x y z
N MET A 1 1.30 6.89 8.74
CA MET A 1 1.08 5.43 8.85
C MET A 1 2.41 4.77 9.17
N LEU A 2 2.44 3.82 10.11
CA LEU A 2 3.67 3.15 10.52
C LEU A 2 3.76 1.78 9.84
N GLN A 3 4.84 1.49 9.13
CA GLN A 3 5.05 0.26 8.39
C GLN A 3 6.27 -0.50 8.93
N ARG A 4 6.10 -1.80 9.16
CA ARG A 4 7.21 -2.69 9.54
C ARG A 4 7.71 -3.45 8.32
N ASN A 5 9.00 -3.35 8.03
CA ASN A 5 9.63 -4.13 6.96
C ASN A 5 9.63 -5.63 7.33
N LEU A 6 9.26 -6.50 6.39
CA LEU A 6 9.23 -7.95 6.61
C LEU A 6 10.58 -8.64 6.44
N GLN A 7 11.44 -8.12 5.56
CA GLN A 7 12.78 -8.65 5.31
C GLN A 7 13.78 -8.19 6.38
N LYS A 8 13.57 -7.01 6.96
CA LYS A 8 14.40 -6.42 8.03
C LYS A 8 13.51 -5.97 9.20
N PRO A 9 13.10 -6.88 10.11
CA PRO A 9 12.07 -6.61 11.12
C PRO A 9 12.37 -5.47 12.12
N MET A 10 13.64 -5.09 12.27
CA MET A 10 14.07 -3.96 13.11
C MET A 10 13.88 -2.60 12.42
N GLN A 11 13.60 -2.59 11.12
CA GLN A 11 13.40 -1.37 10.35
C GLN A 11 11.92 -1.01 10.29
N TRP A 12 11.63 0.22 10.70
CA TRP A 12 10.31 0.83 10.64
C TRP A 12 10.35 2.07 9.75
N THR A 13 9.28 2.26 8.99
CA THR A 13 9.12 3.43 8.12
C THR A 13 7.81 4.11 8.48
N GLU A 14 7.88 5.41 8.75
CA GLU A 14 6.69 6.23 8.93
C GLU A 14 6.42 7.04 7.65
N THR A 15 5.22 6.91 7.10
CA THR A 15 4.80 7.63 5.90
C THR A 15 3.72 8.64 6.25
N PHE A 16 3.98 9.91 5.94
CA PHE A 16 3.00 11.00 5.96
C PHE A 16 2.52 11.21 4.53
N ARG A 17 1.21 11.07 4.31
CA ARG A 17 0.59 11.28 2.98
C ARG A 17 -0.32 12.49 3.05
N THR A 18 -0.19 13.36 2.06
CA THR A 18 -1.11 14.47 1.78
C THR A 18 -1.71 14.21 0.40
N PRO A 19 -2.69 13.29 0.31
CA PRO A 19 -3.20 12.87 -0.99
C PRO A 19 -3.84 14.06 -1.71
N THR A 20 -3.57 14.15 -3.00
CA THR A 20 -4.23 15.08 -3.91
C THR A 20 -5.54 14.50 -4.42
N TRP A 21 -6.37 15.35 -5.05
CA TRP A 21 -7.58 14.87 -5.74
C TRP A 21 -7.27 13.80 -6.80
N THR A 22 -6.16 13.96 -7.53
CA THR A 22 -5.70 12.98 -8.52
C THR A 22 -5.38 11.62 -7.89
N ASP A 23 -4.79 11.59 -6.69
CA ASP A 23 -4.51 10.34 -5.98
C ASP A 23 -5.80 9.60 -5.61
N TYR A 24 -6.85 10.34 -5.24
CA TYR A 24 -8.16 9.77 -4.98
C TYR A 24 -8.79 9.16 -6.24
N LEU A 25 -8.73 9.87 -7.38
CA LEU A 25 -9.24 9.35 -8.64
C LEU A 25 -8.51 8.05 -9.05
N ARG A 26 -7.19 8.00 -8.88
CA ARG A 26 -6.38 6.80 -9.15
C ARG A 26 -6.77 5.62 -8.27
N LEU A 27 -7.01 5.84 -6.97
CA LEU A 27 -7.36 4.77 -6.04
C LEU A 27 -8.69 4.09 -6.39
N ASN A 28 -9.63 4.83 -6.96
CA ASN A 28 -10.94 4.30 -7.36
C ASN A 28 -10.96 3.76 -8.80
N HIS A 29 -9.88 3.97 -9.57
CA HIS A 29 -9.81 3.52 -10.93
C HIS A 29 -9.39 2.05 -11.00
N ARG A 30 -10.00 1.30 -11.92
CA ARG A 30 -9.59 -0.07 -12.21
C ARG A 30 -8.32 -0.04 -13.05
N LEU A 31 -7.28 -0.77 -12.65
CA LEU A 31 -6.10 -0.96 -13.49
C LEU A 31 -6.48 -1.67 -14.80
N THR A 32 -6.00 -1.12 -15.91
CA THR A 32 -6.23 -1.61 -17.27
C THR A 32 -4.94 -2.22 -17.85
N GLU A 33 -5.04 -2.85 -19.02
CA GLU A 33 -3.87 -3.41 -19.70
C GLU A 33 -2.87 -2.34 -20.13
N VAL A 34 -3.34 -1.13 -20.46
CA VAL A 34 -2.49 0.03 -20.80
C VAL A 34 -1.62 0.44 -19.60
N ASP A 35 -2.13 0.33 -18.37
CA ASP A 35 -1.36 0.63 -17.17
C ASP A 35 -0.20 -0.37 -16.98
N LYS A 36 -0.38 -1.63 -17.41
CA LYS A 36 0.67 -2.65 -17.38
C LYS A 36 1.78 -2.33 -18.38
N GLU A 37 1.44 -1.96 -19.62
CA GLU A 37 2.43 -1.54 -20.61
C GLU A 37 3.25 -0.32 -20.14
N LEU A 38 2.59 0.61 -19.44
CA LEU A 38 3.27 1.78 -18.89
C LEU A 38 4.30 1.38 -17.81
N ASP A 39 3.94 0.47 -16.92
CA ASP A 39 4.85 -0.04 -15.89
C ASP A 39 6.09 -0.72 -16.49
N GLU A 40 5.90 -1.51 -17.56
CA GLU A 40 6.99 -2.12 -18.32
C GLU A 40 7.92 -1.08 -18.97
N ARG A 41 7.36 -0.01 -19.54
CA ARG A 41 8.16 1.10 -20.12
C ARG A 41 8.94 1.86 -19.05
N VAL A 42 8.34 2.09 -17.88
CA VAL A 42 9.04 2.72 -16.75
C VAL A 42 10.21 1.85 -16.28
N CYS A 43 10.01 0.53 -16.21
CA CYS A 43 11.09 -0.41 -15.90
C CYS A 43 12.25 -0.31 -16.91
N GLN A 44 11.98 -0.06 -18.20
CA GLN A 44 13.00 0.10 -19.23
C GLN A 44 13.80 1.41 -19.12
N LEU A 45 13.23 2.46 -18.52
CA LEU A 45 13.92 3.74 -18.29
C LEU A 45 14.92 3.68 -17.13
N GLN A 46 14.85 2.63 -16.30
CA GLN A 46 15.75 2.45 -15.17
C GLN A 46 17.16 2.09 -15.69
N ALA A 47 18.11 3.03 -15.62
CA ALA A 47 19.50 2.83 -16.06
C ALA A 47 20.39 2.02 -15.08
N GLY A 48 19.80 1.33 -14.10
CA GLY A 48 20.53 0.57 -13.09
C GLY A 48 20.76 -0.88 -13.52
N GLU A 49 21.90 -1.46 -13.17
CA GLU A 49 22.24 -2.87 -13.49
C GLU A 49 21.36 -3.89 -12.73
N ALA A 50 20.79 -3.49 -11.59
CA ALA A 50 19.95 -4.35 -10.77
C ALA A 50 18.47 -4.14 -11.09
N ALA A 51 17.74 -5.24 -11.24
CA ALA A 51 16.27 -5.22 -11.29
C ALA A 51 15.69 -4.53 -10.04
N PRO A 52 14.53 -3.86 -10.15
CA PRO A 52 13.89 -3.23 -9.00
C PRO A 52 13.62 -4.26 -7.90
N GLN A 53 14.14 -4.00 -6.70
CA GLN A 53 13.97 -4.89 -5.56
C GLN A 53 12.64 -4.63 -4.86
N MET A 54 11.81 -5.67 -4.78
CA MET A 54 10.55 -5.60 -4.05
C MET A 54 10.78 -5.63 -2.53
N THR A 55 10.28 -4.61 -1.85
CA THR A 55 10.24 -4.58 -0.38
C THR A 55 8.82 -4.82 0.11
N LEU A 56 8.63 -5.85 0.94
CA LEU A 56 7.33 -6.15 1.54
C LEU A 56 7.26 -5.56 2.96
N SER A 57 6.18 -4.83 3.24
CA SER A 57 5.94 -4.24 4.56
C SER A 57 4.49 -4.44 4.97
N ILE A 58 4.26 -4.51 6.29
CA ILE A 58 2.91 -4.55 6.85
C ILE A 58 2.64 -3.23 7.55
N GLU A 59 1.57 -2.57 7.15
CA GLU A 59 1.07 -1.39 7.84
C GLU A 59 0.52 -1.78 9.22
N ARG A 60 0.90 -0.99 10.22
CA ARG A 60 0.38 -1.04 11.57
C ARG A 60 -0.34 0.28 11.83
N PRO A 61 -1.68 0.28 11.92
CA PRO A 61 -2.41 1.49 12.25
C PRO A 61 -2.00 1.93 13.67
N THR A 62 -1.65 3.21 13.80
CA THR A 62 -1.33 3.83 15.09
C THR A 62 -2.60 4.25 15.85
N SER A 63 -3.74 4.29 15.18
CA SER A 63 -5.04 4.53 15.81
C SER A 63 -5.50 3.31 16.60
N PRO A 64 -6.19 3.50 17.74
CA PRO A 64 -6.69 2.39 18.53
C PRO A 64 -7.62 1.48 17.69
N PRO A 65 -7.58 0.15 17.91
CA PRO A 65 -8.42 -0.76 17.17
C PRO A 65 -9.89 -0.37 17.33
N ARG A 66 -10.60 -0.20 16.21
CA ARG A 66 -12.04 0.05 16.22
C ARG A 66 -12.71 -1.14 16.92
N LYS A 67 -13.35 -0.91 18.06
CA LYS A 67 -14.14 -1.95 18.75
C LYS A 67 -15.14 -2.51 17.74
N ARG A 68 -15.03 -3.80 17.43
CA ARG A 68 -16.05 -4.49 16.64
C ARG A 68 -17.34 -4.40 17.43
N ALA A 69 -18.39 -3.83 16.84
CA ALA A 69 -19.73 -3.95 17.39
C ALA A 69 -20.07 -5.44 17.36
N ILE A 70 -20.13 -6.07 18.53
CA ILE A 70 -20.68 -7.41 18.67
C ILE A 70 -22.18 -7.21 18.43
N LEU A 71 -22.63 -7.52 17.21
CA LEU A 71 -24.07 -7.60 16.93
C LEU A 71 -24.64 -8.71 17.83
N PRO A 72 -25.64 -8.43 18.67
CA PRO A 72 -26.25 -9.46 19.49
C PRO A 72 -26.83 -10.54 18.57
N LEU A 73 -26.55 -11.82 18.89
CA LEU A 73 -27.17 -12.94 18.18
C LEU A 73 -28.69 -12.88 18.36
N PRO A 74 -29.47 -13.13 17.30
CA PRO A 74 -30.92 -13.12 17.39
C PRO A 74 -31.39 -14.19 18.38
N ARG A 75 -32.28 -13.80 19.29
CA ARG A 75 -32.95 -14.73 20.21
C ARG A 75 -34.13 -15.35 19.45
N HIS A 76 -34.11 -16.67 19.32
CA HIS A 76 -35.29 -17.47 18.96
C HIS A 76 -36.19 -17.66 20.17
#